data_AF-N9Z4I5-F1
#
_entry.id   AF-N9Z4I5-F1
#
_cell.length_a   1.000
_cell.length_b   1.000
_cell.length_c   1.000
_cell.angle_alpha   90.00
_cell.angle_beta   90.00
_cell.angle_gamma   90.00
#
_symmetry.space_group_name_H-M   'P 1'
#
loop_
_entity.id
_entity.type
_entity.pdbx_description
1 polymer ?
#
loop_
_entity_poly.entity_id
_entity_poly.type
_entity_poly.pdbx_seq_one_letter_code
_entity_poly.pdbx_strand_id
1 'polypeptide(L)'
;MKHFNHMFTDDDILTLTCTLTALPLIHMDGVSETQQSINDACCKSALEKLINHQTDIIPNETKVIAVSLIAADMILKGELEVDSSIRELFVPYRFSINRLRPIFEEIFI
;
A
#
# COMPACT_ATOMS: atom_id res chain seq x y z
N MET A 1 0.23 -9.64 -17.32
CA MET A 1 0.44 -8.49 -16.41
C MET A 1 1.72 -7.82 -16.84
N LYS A 2 1.72 -6.48 -17.01
CA LYS A 2 2.95 -5.75 -17.40
C LYS A 2 4.00 -5.95 -16.30
N HIS A 3 5.25 -6.18 -16.68
CA HIS A 3 6.35 -6.15 -15.71
C HIS A 3 6.45 -4.73 -15.15
N PHE A 4 6.28 -4.61 -13.84
CA PHE A 4 6.40 -3.35 -13.13
C PHE A 4 7.89 -2.98 -13.05
N ASN A 5 8.38 -2.20 -14.01
CA ASN A 5 9.78 -1.79 -14.09
C ASN A 5 9.92 -0.33 -13.62
N HIS A 6 9.48 -0.07 -12.39
CA HIS A 6 9.62 1.23 -11.74
C HIS A 6 10.70 1.14 -10.66
N MET A 7 11.68 2.03 -10.75
CA MET A 7 12.74 2.12 -9.74
C MET A 7 12.26 3.07 -8.64
N PHE A 8 11.92 2.51 -7.49
CA PHE A 8 11.48 3.28 -6.33
C PHE A 8 12.62 4.11 -5.76
N THR A 9 12.34 5.38 -5.46
CA THR A 9 13.22 6.22 -4.65
C THR A 9 13.09 5.84 -3.17
N ASP A 10 14.02 6.30 -2.33
CA ASP A 10 13.95 6.08 -0.88
C ASP A 10 12.65 6.66 -0.28
N ASP A 11 12.19 7.80 -0.80
CA ASP A 11 10.92 8.41 -0.43
C ASP A 11 9.71 7.54 -0.79
N ASP A 12 9.77 6.89 -1.96
CA ASP A 12 8.73 5.94 -2.36
C ASP A 12 8.73 4.72 -1.43
N ILE A 13 9.89 4.16 -1.10
CA ILE A 13 10.02 3.01 -0.20
C ILE A 13 9.49 3.36 1.19
N LEU A 14 9.82 4.54 1.74
CA LEU A 14 9.29 4.99 3.03
C LEU A 14 7.76 5.14 3.01
N THR A 15 7.24 5.76 1.94
CA THR A 15 5.80 5.93 1.76
C THR A 15 5.08 4.59 1.69
N LEU A 16 5.54 3.69 0.82
CA LEU A 16 4.97 2.35 0.66
C LEU A 16 5.09 1.51 1.93
N THR A 17 6.20 1.66 2.66
CA THR A 17 6.40 0.99 3.94
C THR A 17 5.37 1.46 4.96
N CYS A 18 5.12 2.77 5.03
CA CYS A 18 4.12 3.34 5.91
C CYS A 18 2.72 2.83 5.58
N THR A 19 2.29 2.88 4.31
CA THR A 19 0.94 2.46 3.91
C THR A 19 0.72 0.96 4.08
N LEU A 20 1.69 0.11 3.69
CA LEU A 20 1.60 -1.34 3.84
C LEU A 20 1.58 -1.79 5.30
N THR A 21 2.32 -1.11 6.18
CA THR A 21 2.34 -1.43 7.61
C THR A 21 1.03 -1.05 8.29
N ALA A 22 0.39 0.02 7.83
CA ALA A 22 -0.90 0.46 8.37
C ALA A 22 -2.09 -0.33 7.80
N LEU A 23 -1.96 -0.94 6.61
CA LEU A 23 -3.08 -1.64 5.97
C LEU A 23 -3.72 -2.75 6.84
N PRO A 24 -2.98 -3.62 7.54
CA PRO A 24 -3.57 -4.61 8.45
C PRO A 24 -4.30 -4.01 9.66
N LEU A 25 -4.01 -2.75 10.01
CA LEU A 25 -4.69 -2.03 11.10
C LEU A 25 -6.04 -1.47 10.67
N ILE A 26 -6.28 -1.39 9.35
CA ILE A 26 -7.53 -0.91 8.77
C ILE A 26 -8.45 -2.12 8.61
N HIS A 27 -9.51 -2.19 9.43
CA HIS A 27 -10.50 -3.24 9.28
C HIS A 27 -11.30 -3.03 7.99
N MET A 28 -11.22 -3.98 7.06
CA MET A 28 -12.04 -3.97 5.85
C MET A 28 -13.20 -4.94 6.00
N ASP A 29 -14.41 -4.40 6.04
CA ASP A 29 -15.63 -5.21 6.15
C ASP A 29 -15.77 -6.19 4.98
N GLY A 30 -16.23 -7.40 5.27
CA GLY A 30 -16.54 -8.41 4.25
C GLY A 30 -15.34 -9.22 3.74
N VAL A 31 -14.14 -9.02 4.29
CA VAL A 31 -12.96 -9.85 4.00
C VAL A 31 -12.95 -11.07 4.92
N SER A 32 -12.81 -12.27 4.36
CA SER A 32 -12.68 -13.50 5.17
C SER A 32 -11.34 -13.56 5.89
N GLU A 33 -11.27 -14.24 7.04
CA GLU A 33 -10.02 -14.43 7.79
C GLU A 33 -8.90 -15.06 6.93
N THR A 34 -9.27 -15.98 6.02
CA THR A 34 -8.33 -16.58 5.07
C THR A 34 -7.78 -15.54 4.10
N GLN A 35 -8.64 -14.68 3.54
CA GLN A 35 -8.19 -13.63 2.63
C GLN A 35 -7.38 -12.55 3.36
N GLN A 36 -7.73 -12.24 4.60
CA GLN A 36 -6.95 -11.33 5.45
C GLN A 36 -5.54 -11.89 5.67
N SER A 37 -5.42 -13.17 6.02
CA SER A 37 -4.12 -13.83 6.22
C SER A 37 -3.25 -13.80 4.95
N ILE A 38 -3.87 -13.99 3.77
CA ILE A 38 -3.19 -13.90 2.47
C ILE A 38 -2.71 -12.47 2.22
N ASN A 39 -3.55 -11.47 2.49
CA ASN A 39 -3.21 -10.06 2.30
C ASN A 39 -2.06 -9.65 3.22
N ASP A 40 -2.09 -10.07 4.49
CA ASP A 40 -1.03 -9.80 5.46
C ASP A 40 0.31 -10.42 5.04
N ALA A 41 0.29 -11.66 4.54
CA ALA A 41 1.47 -12.33 4.00
C ALA A 41 2.02 -11.58 2.76
N CYS A 42 1.13 -11.12 1.87
CA CYS A 42 1.53 -10.33 0.71
C CYS A 42 2.11 -8.97 1.13
N CYS A 43 1.57 -8.31 2.16
CA CYS A 43 2.11 -7.05 2.68
C CYS A 43 3.53 -7.24 3.20
N LYS A 44 3.76 -8.29 4.01
CA LYS A 44 5.09 -8.62 4.54
C LYS A 44 6.09 -8.92 3.42
N SER A 45 5.69 -9.73 2.45
CA SER A 45 6.54 -10.06 1.29
C SER A 45 6.88 -8.82 0.46
N ALA A 46 5.89 -7.97 0.17
CA ALA A 46 6.10 -6.72 -0.54
C ALA A 46 7.05 -5.77 0.21
N LEU A 47 6.87 -5.62 1.53
CA LEU A 47 7.76 -4.81 2.38
C LEU A 47 9.20 -5.30 2.33
N GLU A 48 9.43 -6.59 2.49
CA GLU A 48 10.78 -7.18 2.45
C GLU A 48 11.45 -6.91 1.11
N LYS A 49 10.73 -7.05 0.00
CA LYS A 49 11.25 -6.75 -1.34
C LYS A 49 11.58 -5.28 -1.52
N LEU A 50 10.68 -4.38 -1.11
CA LEU A 50 10.88 -2.93 -1.22
C LEU A 50 12.11 -2.46 -0.44
N ILE A 51 12.25 -2.90 0.81
CA ILE A 51 13.39 -2.54 1.68
C ILE A 51 14.71 -3.07 1.13
N ASN A 52 14.69 -4.26 0.50
CA ASN A 52 15.87 -4.84 -0.14
C ASN A 52 16.07 -4.37 -1.59
N HIS A 53 15.31 -3.37 -2.06
CA HIS A 53 15.36 -2.85 -3.43
C HIS A 53 15.18 -3.93 -4.51
N GLN A 54 14.41 -4.98 -4.21
CA GLN A 54 14.09 -6.04 -5.15
C GLN A 54 12.96 -5.60 -6.09
N THR A 55 13.10 -5.91 -7.39
CA THR A 55 12.16 -5.48 -8.44
C THR A 55 11.17 -6.56 -8.84
N ASP A 56 11.27 -7.76 -8.28
CA ASP A 56 10.42 -8.92 -8.58
C ASP A 56 9.12 -8.92 -7.76
N ILE A 57 8.42 -7.79 -7.76
CA ILE A 57 7.11 -7.66 -7.13
C ILE A 57 6.08 -8.48 -7.92
N ILE A 58 5.46 -9.46 -7.26
CA ILE A 58 4.49 -10.36 -7.90
C ILE A 58 3.08 -9.77 -7.90
N PRO A 59 2.12 -10.33 -8.67
CA PRO A 59 0.77 -9.80 -8.78
C PRO A 59 0.05 -9.51 -7.46
N ASN A 60 0.07 -10.44 -6.51
CA ASN A 60 -0.65 -10.25 -5.25
C ASN A 60 0.01 -9.20 -4.34
N GLU A 61 1.33 -9.08 -4.38
CA GLU A 61 2.08 -8.01 -3.69
C GLU A 61 1.73 -6.64 -4.30
N THR A 62 1.70 -6.56 -5.63
CA THR A 62 1.27 -5.36 -6.35
C THR A 62 -0.14 -4.95 -5.93
N LYS A 63 -1.03 -5.93 -5.72
CA LYS A 63 -2.40 -5.65 -5.31
C LYS A 63 -2.49 -5.02 -3.94
N VAL A 64 -1.80 -5.58 -2.95
CA VAL A 64 -1.82 -5.03 -1.59
C VAL A 64 -1.13 -3.68 -1.51
N ILE A 65 -0.09 -3.42 -2.32
CA ILE A 65 0.50 -2.08 -2.46
C ILE A 65 -0.55 -1.08 -2.93
N ALA A 66 -1.24 -1.38 -4.02
CA ALA A 66 -2.26 -0.48 -4.58
C ALA A 66 -3.40 -0.21 -3.60
N VAL A 67 -3.92 -1.27 -2.96
CA VAL A 67 -4.97 -1.15 -1.95
C VAL A 67 -4.50 -0.30 -0.76
N SER A 68 -3.24 -0.46 -0.31
CA SER A 68 -2.68 0.36 0.76
C SER A 68 -2.64 1.84 0.42
N LEU A 69 -2.27 2.19 -0.82
CA LEU A 69 -2.22 3.57 -1.31
C LEU A 69 -3.62 4.17 -1.45
N ILE A 70 -4.58 3.40 -1.96
CA ILE A 70 -5.99 3.80 -2.07
C ILE A 70 -6.56 4.06 -0.68
N ALA A 71 -6.38 3.14 0.26
CA ALA A 71 -6.87 3.28 1.63
C ALA A 71 -6.26 4.49 2.33
N ALA A 72 -4.94 4.71 2.21
CA ALA A 72 -4.27 5.86 2.79
C ALA A 72 -4.79 7.19 2.21
N ASP A 73 -5.02 7.26 0.90
CA ASP A 73 -5.61 8.44 0.26
C ASP A 73 -7.05 8.70 0.72
N MET A 74 -7.89 7.67 0.82
CA MET A 74 -9.25 7.77 1.36
C MET A 74 -9.24 8.29 2.81
N ILE A 75 -8.33 7.79 3.66
CA ILE A 75 -8.15 8.25 5.04
C ILE A 75 -7.74 9.73 5.08
N LEU A 76 -6.79 10.14 4.23
CA LEU A 76 -6.35 11.53 4.16
C LEU A 76 -7.46 12.49 3.72
N LYS A 77 -8.36 12.02 2.85
CA LYS A 77 -9.55 12.76 2.39
C LYS A 77 -10.73 12.71 3.36
N GLY A 78 -10.69 11.83 4.36
CA GLY A 78 -11.80 11.59 5.29
C GLY A 78 -12.93 10.76 4.69
N GLU A 79 -12.66 10.02 3.61
CA GLU A 79 -13.60 9.09 2.96
C GLU A 79 -13.61 7.71 3.65
N LEU A 80 -12.54 7.38 4.38
CA LEU A 80 -12.43 6.19 5.20
C LEU A 80 -12.13 6.61 6.64
N GLU A 81 -13.06 6.29 7.55
CA GLU A 81 -12.96 6.66 8.96
C GLU A 81 -12.06 5.67 9.70
N VAL A 82 -11.02 6.20 10.35
CA VAL A 82 -10.05 5.45 11.15
C VAL A 82 -9.69 6.28 12.39
N ASP A 83 -8.99 5.66 13.34
CA ASP A 83 -8.44 6.41 14.47
C ASP A 83 -7.54 7.55 14.00
N SER A 84 -7.62 8.68 14.69
CA SER A 84 -6.85 9.89 14.36
C SER A 84 -5.34 9.64 14.29
N SER A 85 -4.80 8.71 15.08
CA SER A 85 -3.37 8.36 15.04
C SER A 85 -2.96 7.73 13.71
N ILE A 86 -3.81 6.91 13.08
CA ILE A 86 -3.54 6.30 11.78
C ILE A 86 -3.52 7.37 10.69
N ARG A 87 -4.46 8.33 10.75
CA ARG A 87 -4.49 9.44 9.80
C ARG A 87 -3.21 10.28 9.87
N GLU A 88 -2.75 10.61 11.08
CA GLU A 88 -1.53 11.39 11.30
C GLU A 88 -0.27 10.70 10.74
N LEU A 89 -0.23 9.35 10.70
CA LEU A 89 0.89 8.63 10.06
C LEU A 89 1.03 8.95 8.56
N PHE A 90 -0.08 9.22 7.86
CA PHE A 90 -0.08 9.43 6.42
C PHE A 90 0.12 10.89 6.01
N VAL A 91 -0.11 11.84 6.91
CA VAL A 91 -0.02 13.28 6.61
C VAL A 91 1.34 13.67 6.00
N PRO A 92 2.49 13.21 6.53
CA PRO A 92 3.80 13.53 5.95
C PRO A 92 3.99 13.00 4.53
N TYR A 93 3.33 11.88 4.20
CA TYR A 93 3.49 11.17 2.92
C TYR A 93 2.42 11.54 1.88
N ARG A 94 1.52 12.51 2.19
CA ARG A 94 0.38 12.86 1.33
C ARG A 94 0.76 13.11 -0.13
N PHE A 95 1.86 13.80 -0.38
CA PHE A 95 2.31 14.09 -1.74
C PHE A 95 2.75 12.81 -2.46
N SER A 96 3.58 12.00 -1.82
CA SER A 96 4.13 10.76 -2.37
C SER A 96 3.03 9.71 -2.58
N ILE A 97 2.04 9.62 -1.69
CA ILE A 97 0.84 8.79 -1.87
C ILE A 97 0.09 9.19 -3.15
N ASN A 98 -0.15 10.49 -3.34
CA ASN A 98 -0.84 10.99 -4.54
C ASN A 98 -0.04 10.76 -5.83
N ARG A 99 1.29 10.80 -5.76
CA ARG A 99 2.19 10.49 -6.90
C ARG A 99 2.19 8.99 -7.23
N LEU A 100 2.27 8.13 -6.22
CA LEU A 100 2.42 6.69 -6.39
C LEU A 100 1.11 6.00 -6.76
N ARG A 101 -0.02 6.41 -6.19
CA ARG A 101 -1.33 5.80 -6.42
C ARG A 101 -1.66 5.56 -7.91
N PRO A 102 -1.59 6.56 -8.82
CA PRO A 102 -1.93 6.33 -10.23
C PRO A 102 -1.04 5.29 -10.91
N ILE A 103 0.24 5.16 -10.50
CA ILE A 103 1.18 4.18 -11.05
C ILE A 103 0.68 2.75 -10.81
N PHE A 104 0.02 2.52 -9.66
CA PHE A 104 -0.52 1.22 -9.28
C PHE A 104 -1.98 1.01 -9.72
N GLU A 105 -2.78 2.06 -9.85
CA GLU A 105 -4.15 1.99 -10.39
C GLU A 105 -4.16 1.52 -11.86
N GLU A 106 -3.19 1.97 -12.67
CA GLU A 106 -3.03 1.54 -14.08
C GLU A 106 -2.79 0.03 -14.24
N ILE A 107 -2.47 -0.70 -13.17
CA ILE A 107 -2.21 -2.15 -13.21
C ILE A 107 -3.51 -2.96 -13.18
N PHE A 108 -4.62 -2.33 -12.76
CA PHE A 108 -5.93 -2.97 -12.59
C PHE A 108 -6.93 -2.64 -13.70
N ILE A 109 -6.59 -1.71 -14.58
CA ILE A 109 -7.37 -1.32 -15.77
C ILE A 109 -6.81 -2.06 -17.00
#